data_AF-A0A946I6T8-F1
#
_entry.id   AF-A0A946I6T8-F1
#
_cell.length_a   1.000
_cell.length_b   1.000
_cell.length_c   1.000
_cell.angle_alpha   90.00
_cell.angle_beta   90.00
_cell.angle_gamma   90.00
#
_symmetry.space_group_name_H-M   'P 1'
#
loop_
_entity.id
_entity.type
_entity.pdbx_description
1 polymer ?
#
loop_
_entity_poly.entity_id
_entity_poly.type
_entity_poly.pdbx_seq_one_letter_code
_entity_poly.pdbx_strand_id
1 'polypeptide(L)' 'LVGMYINFPNTPTLQKDLLWINPKDDWNKIYVNLTQTVSEAIGAESFSVFIRMQRDNFSEEKRLDFDNIRIVHYKK' A
#
# COMPACT_ATOMS: atom_id res chain seq x y z
N LEU A 1 -4.05 2.32 6.21
CA LEU A 1 -3.84 1.02 5.52
C LEU A 1 -2.96 1.26 4.29
N VAL A 2 -1.91 0.47 4.13
CA VAL A 2 -1.13 0.37 2.90
C VAL A 2 -1.39 -1.00 2.28
N GLY A 3 -1.54 -1.03 0.96
CA GLY A 3 -1.75 -2.27 0.24
C GLY A 3 -1.33 -2.17 -1.23
N MET A 4 -1.66 -3.20 -1.99
CA MET A 4 -1.32 -3.29 -3.40
C MET A 4 -2.50 -3.81 -4.22
N TYR A 5 -2.72 -3.17 -5.37
CA TYR A 5 -3.53 -3.69 -6.45
C TYR A 5 -2.65 -4.51 -7.39
N ILE A 6 -3.14 -5.67 -7.78
CA ILE A 6 -2.45 -6.62 -8.67
C ILE A 6 -3.34 -6.84 -9.88
N ASN A 7 -2.83 -6.49 -11.06
CA ASN A 7 -3.57 -6.61 -12.31
C ASN A 7 -3.10 -7.84 -13.07
N PHE A 8 -4.05 -8.70 -13.44
CA PHE A 8 -3.82 -9.86 -14.30
C PHE A 8 -4.59 -9.70 -15.61
N PRO A 9 -4.17 -10.36 -16.70
CA PRO A 9 -4.88 -10.31 -17.97
C PRO A 9 -6.29 -10.88 -17.83
N ASN A 10 -7.30 -10.16 -18.31
CA ASN A 10 -8.69 -10.62 -18.39
C ASN A 10 -9.35 -11.03 -17.06
N THR A 11 -8.82 -10.59 -15.91
CA THR A 11 -9.47 -10.80 -14.61
C THR A 11 -9.68 -9.49 -13.86
N PRO A 12 -10.62 -9.45 -12.89
CA PRO A 12 -10.71 -8.33 -11.98
C PRO A 12 -9.39 -8.11 -11.23
N THR A 13 -9.07 -6.84 -10.96
CA THR A 13 -7.91 -6.45 -10.15
C THR A 13 -8.05 -7.02 -8.74
N LEU A 14 -7.01 -7.70 -8.27
CA LEU A 14 -6.94 -8.18 -6.90
C LEU A 14 -6.43 -7.07 -5.98
N GLN A 15 -7.16 -6.80 -4.89
CA GLN A 15 -6.71 -5.89 -3.84
C GLN A 15 -6.17 -6.71 -2.66
N LYS A 16 -4.92 -6.45 -2.27
CA LYS A 16 -4.30 -7.07 -1.08
C LYS A 16 -3.90 -6.00 -0.07
N ASP A 17 -4.43 -6.14 1.15
CA ASP A 17 -4.09 -5.31 2.29
C ASP A 17 -2.78 -5.81 2.91
N LEU A 18 -1.79 -4.93 3.11
CA LEU A 18 -0.43 -5.32 3.53
C LEU A 18 -0.05 -4.83 4.92
N LEU A 19 -0.43 -3.59 5.26
CA LEU A 19 -0.05 -3.00 6.53
C LEU A 19 -1.12 -2.04 7.06
N TRP A 20 -1.56 -2.27 8.29
CA TRP A 20 -2.37 -1.32 9.04
C TRP A 20 -1.47 -0.33 9.77
N ILE A 21 -1.77 0.97 9.63
CA ILE A 21 -1.02 2.05 10.26
C ILE A 21 -1.95 2.71 11.26
N ASN A 22 -1.47 2.87 12.49
CA ASN A 22 -2.19 3.56 13.55
C ASN A 22 -1.84 5.06 13.54
N PRO A 23 -2.79 5.94 13.90
CA PRO A 23 -2.54 7.37 14.02
C PRO A 23 -1.42 7.69 15.02
N LYS A 24 -0.68 8.77 14.75
CA LYS A 24 0.33 9.30 15.66
C LYS A 24 0.61 10.77 15.34
N ASP A 25 0.97 11.54 16.37
CA ASP A 25 1.26 12.97 16.23
C ASP A 25 2.64 13.23 15.60
N ASP A 26 3.60 12.34 15.86
CA ASP A 26 4.96 12.43 15.31
C ASP A 26 5.14 11.65 14.00
N TRP A 27 6.07 12.12 13.16
CA TRP A 27 6.50 11.43 11.94
C TRP A 27 7.00 10.01 12.21
N ASN A 28 6.45 9.04 11.50
CA ASN A 28 6.91 7.65 11.53
C ASN A 28 7.52 7.25 10.18
N LYS A 29 8.72 6.67 10.22
CA LYS A 29 9.32 6.04 9.05
C LYS A 29 8.79 4.62 8.91
N ILE A 30 8.14 4.32 7.78
CA ILE A 30 7.46 3.03 7.54
C ILE A 30 8.13 2.31 6.38
N TYR A 31 8.42 1.02 6.59
CA TYR A 31 8.94 0.12 5.56
C TYR A 31 7.90 -0.96 5.28
N VAL A 32 7.54 -1.12 4.00
CA VAL A 32 6.58 -2.13 3.57
C VAL A 32 7.31 -3.11 2.65
N ASN A 33 7.34 -4.39 3.04
CA ASN A 33 7.92 -5.43 2.22
C ASN A 33 6.91 -5.90 1.17
N LEU A 34 7.18 -5.62 -0.10
CA LEU A 34 6.33 -5.99 -1.23
C LEU A 34 6.74 -7.33 -1.87
N THR A 35 7.91 -7.88 -1.53
CA THR A 35 8.53 -9.02 -2.22
C THR A 35 7.60 -10.22 -2.26
N GLN A 36 7.06 -10.63 -1.12
CA GLN A 36 6.19 -11.80 -1.04
C GLN A 36 4.97 -11.65 -1.96
N THR A 37 4.31 -10.50 -1.94
CA THR A 37 3.09 -10.29 -2.74
C THR A 37 3.39 -10.27 -4.24
N VAL A 38 4.49 -9.67 -4.65
CA VAL A 38 4.91 -9.69 -6.06
C VAL A 38 5.31 -11.10 -6.49
N SER A 39 6.04 -11.84 -5.65
CA SER A 39 6.48 -13.21 -5.94
C SER A 39 5.32 -14.21 -6.05
N GLU A 40 4.27 -14.04 -5.25
CA GLU A 40 3.06 -14.88 -5.30
C GLU A 40 2.19 -14.57 -6.53
N ALA A 41 2.29 -13.37 -7.10
CA ALA A 41 1.47 -12.89 -8.21
C ALA A 41 2.03 -13.28 -9.59
N ILE A 42 2.22 -14.59 -9.81
CA ILE A 42 2.75 -15.12 -11.07
C ILE A 42 1.80 -14.80 -12.23
N GLY A 43 2.32 -14.16 -13.27
CA GLY A 43 1.52 -13.78 -14.46
C GLY A 43 0.80 -12.43 -14.33
N ALA A 44 1.03 -11.67 -13.25
CA ALA A 44 0.54 -10.30 -13.16
C ALA A 44 1.22 -9.39 -14.19
N GLU A 45 0.46 -8.47 -14.79
CA GLU A 45 0.95 -7.50 -15.76
C GLU A 45 1.51 -6.25 -15.06
N SER A 46 0.89 -5.85 -13.95
CA SER A 46 1.28 -4.64 -13.23
C SER A 46 0.84 -4.65 -11.77
N PHE A 47 1.45 -3.75 -11.00
CA PHE A 47 1.21 -3.56 -9.58
C PHE A 47 1.02 -2.06 -9.30
N SER A 48 0.07 -1.72 -8.42
CA SER A 48 -0.11 -0.36 -7.92
C SER A 48 -0.16 -0.37 -6.40
N VAL A 49 0.70 0.41 -5.74
CA VAL A 49 0.66 0.58 -4.28
C VAL A 49 -0.40 1.63 -3.95
N PHE A 50 -1.21 1.37 -2.94
CA PHE A 50 -2.17 2.35 -2.42
C PHE A 50 -1.94 2.62 -0.93
N ILE A 51 -2.22 3.86 -0.54
CA ILE A 51 -2.28 4.30 0.86
C ILE A 51 -3.71 4.82 1.09
N ARG A 52 -4.41 4.24 2.05
CA ARG A 52 -5.81 4.53 2.35
C ARG A 52 -5.99 4.84 3.83
N MET A 53 -6.62 5.97 4.12
CA MET A 53 -7.21 6.26 5.43
C MET A 53 -8.65 5.73 5.45
N GLN A 54 -9.01 4.99 6.50
CA GLN A 54 -10.40 4.60 6.72
C GLN A 54 -11.10 5.76 7.44
N ARG A 55 -12.26 6.16 6.94
CA ARG A 55 -13.08 7.20 7.58
C ARG A 55 -13.78 6.57 8.79
N ASP A 56 -13.62 7.15 9.98
CA ASP A 56 -14.53 6.95 11.10
C ASP A 56 -15.63 8.03 11.10
N ASN A 57 -16.67 7.94 11.92
CA ASN A 57 -17.68 9.01 12.01
C ASN A 57 -17.44 9.95 13.21
N PHE A 58 -16.28 9.83 13.87
CA PHE A 58 -16.05 10.41 15.19
C PHE A 58 -15.04 11.56 15.18
N SER A 59 -14.22 11.67 14.13
CA SER A 59 -13.19 12.70 14.01
C SER A 59 -13.69 13.92 13.21
N GLU A 60 -13.55 15.13 13.76
CA GLU A 60 -13.90 16.40 13.10
C GLU A 60 -12.99 16.71 11.90
N GLU A 61 -11.70 16.44 12.03
CA GLU A 61 -10.71 16.54 10.96
C GLU A 61 -10.05 15.18 10.73
N LYS A 62 -9.82 14.84 9.46
CA LYS A 62 -9.12 13.60 9.07
C LYS A 62 -8.00 13.94 8.13
N ARG A 63 -6.78 13.85 8.64
CA ARG A 63 -5.57 14.17 7.90
C ARG A 63 -4.66 12.95 7.81
N LEU A 64 -4.05 12.78 6.64
CA LEU A 64 -3.00 11.80 6.39
C LEU A 64 -1.86 12.52 5.68
N ASP A 65 -0.78 12.77 6.41
CA ASP A 65 0.41 13.41 5.89
C ASP A 65 1.44 12.35 5.48
N PHE A 66 2.10 12.54 4.35
CA PHE A 66 3.18 11.68 3.88
C PHE A 66 4.26 12.50 3.17
N ASP A 67 5.50 12.06 3.32
CA ASP A 67 6.67 12.67 2.68
C ASP A 67 7.73 11.59 2.40
N ASN A 68 8.68 11.88 1.51
CA ASN A 68 9.86 11.06 1.21
C ASN A 68 9.56 9.62 0.77
N ILE A 69 8.54 9.45 -0.09
CA ILE A 69 8.18 8.13 -0.64
C ILE A 69 9.30 7.62 -1.55
N ARG A 70 9.76 6.40 -1.28
CA ARG A 70 10.77 5.70 -2.10
C ARG A 70 10.34 4.26 -2.36
N ILE A 71 10.38 3.87 -3.62
CA ILE A 71 10.26 2.46 -4.05
C ILE A 71 11.67 1.95 -4.32
N VAL A 72 12.02 0.83 -3.72
CA VAL A 72 13.33 0.19 -3.91
C VAL A 72 13.09 -1.18 -4.54
N HIS A 73 13.73 -1.41 -5.68
CA HIS A 73 13.77 -2.72 -6.32
C HIS A 73 15.21 -3.04 -6.73
N TYR A 74 15.57 -4.32 -6.73
CA TYR A 74 16.85 -4.74 -7.32
C TYR A 74 16.80 -4.53 -8.83
N LYS A 75 17.86 -3.95 -9.38
CA LYS A 75 18.06 -3.96 -10.84
C LYS A 75 18.36 -5.41 -11.24
N LYS A 76 17.59 -5.93 -12.21
CA LYS A 76 17.99 -7.12 -12.95
C LYS A 76 19.19 -6.80 -13.84
#